data_AF-A0A3N9WQ88-F1
#
_entry.id   AF-A0A3N9WQ88-F1
#
_cell.length_a   1.000
_cell.length_b   1.000
_cell.length_c   1.000
_cell.angle_alpha   90.00
_cell.angle_beta   90.00
_cell.angle_gamma   90.00
#
_symmetry.space_group_name_H-M   'P 1'
#
loop_
_entity.id
_entity.type
_entity.pdbx_description
1 polymer ?
#
loop_
_entity_poly.entity_id
_entity_poly.type
_entity_poly.pdbx_seq_one_letter_code
_entity_poly.pdbx_strand_id
1 'polypeptide(L)'
;MDNDLMADNRVVMAIGKHELRLGLDSGGHWIVLSTKDGRHWTPAENIQSLLPLLEQRYEAVTTLRTDQASDPPPWDDLVRYALSCWSDYWAGLALGWLEDGYPAAPFRDTVRSLKDAPERTEIIRQRSLRLWCELTKP
;
A
#
# COMPACT_ATOMS: atom_id res chain seq x y z
N MET A 1 10.21 -39.52 -4.47
CA MET A 1 9.58 -38.31 -5.04
C MET A 1 9.36 -37.41 -3.85
N ASP A 2 10.45 -36.76 -3.49
CA ASP A 2 10.60 -36.07 -2.21
C ASP A 2 9.94 -34.70 -2.27
N ASN A 3 9.29 -34.39 -1.15
CA ASN A 3 8.62 -33.13 -0.83
C ASN A 3 9.58 -31.93 -0.98
N ASP A 4 9.63 -31.35 -2.17
CA ASP A 4 10.38 -30.10 -2.43
C ASP A 4 9.45 -28.96 -2.90
N LEU A 5 8.17 -29.02 -2.52
CA LEU A 5 7.39 -27.82 -2.20
C LEU A 5 7.89 -27.32 -0.84
N MET A 6 9.18 -26.97 -0.78
CA MET A 6 9.77 -26.21 0.30
C MET A 6 8.83 -25.07 0.61
N ALA A 7 8.49 -24.98 1.89
CA ALA A 7 7.75 -23.91 2.50
C ALA A 7 8.01 -22.60 1.76
N ASP A 8 6.92 -21.98 1.34
CA ASP A 8 6.80 -20.72 0.63
C ASP A 8 7.48 -19.59 1.43
N ASN A 9 8.81 -19.64 1.55
CA ASN A 9 9.71 -18.69 2.20
C ASN A 9 9.72 -17.34 1.46
N ARG A 10 8.89 -17.22 0.43
CA ARG A 10 8.60 -16.01 -0.31
C ARG A 10 7.55 -15.19 0.40
N VAL A 11 6.63 -15.78 1.17
CA VAL A 11 5.49 -15.05 1.73
C VAL A 11 5.90 -14.25 2.95
N VAL A 12 5.72 -12.94 2.85
CA VAL A 12 5.91 -11.97 3.93
C VAL A 12 4.61 -11.75 4.68
N MET A 13 3.46 -11.67 3.99
CA MET A 13 2.14 -11.55 4.63
C MET A 13 0.97 -11.90 3.72
N ALA A 14 -0.21 -12.08 4.32
CA ALA A 14 -1.48 -12.10 3.60
C ALA A 14 -1.98 -10.67 3.29
N ILE A 15 -2.57 -10.50 2.10
CA ILE A 15 -3.18 -9.23 1.67
C ILE A 15 -4.70 -9.30 1.89
N GLY A 16 -5.15 -8.69 2.98
CA GLY A 16 -6.57 -8.66 3.35
C GLY A 16 -7.20 -10.06 3.41
N LYS A 17 -8.44 -10.18 2.93
CA LYS A 17 -9.18 -11.46 2.86
C LYS A 17 -9.22 -12.04 1.43
N HIS A 18 -8.34 -11.60 0.54
CA HIS A 18 -8.55 -11.71 -0.91
C HIS A 18 -7.83 -12.87 -1.60
N GLU A 19 -7.44 -13.94 -0.89
CA GLU A 19 -6.64 -15.03 -1.47
C GLU A 19 -5.33 -14.52 -2.13
N LEU A 20 -4.80 -13.41 -1.61
CA LEU A 20 -3.59 -12.75 -2.08
C LEU A 20 -2.54 -12.75 -0.97
N ARG A 21 -1.28 -12.89 -1.35
CA ARG A 21 -0.13 -12.82 -0.45
C ARG A 21 0.93 -11.90 -1.03
N LEU A 22 1.55 -11.10 -0.18
CA LEU A 22 2.73 -10.34 -0.52
C LEU A 22 3.96 -11.15 -0.14
N GLY A 23 4.96 -11.13 -1.01
CA GLY A 23 6.18 -11.85 -0.81
C GLY A 23 7.39 -11.26 -1.53
N LEU A 24 8.51 -11.96 -1.41
CA LEU A 24 9.75 -11.72 -2.13
C LEU A 24 10.06 -12.91 -3.05
N ASP A 25 10.52 -12.65 -4.27
CA ASP A 25 11.05 -13.70 -5.14
C ASP A 25 12.48 -14.13 -4.73
N SER A 26 13.09 -15.04 -5.49
CA SER A 26 14.46 -15.50 -5.21
C SER A 26 15.54 -14.43 -5.37
N GLY A 27 15.24 -13.31 -6.03
CA GLY A 27 16.12 -12.15 -6.15
C GLY A 27 15.90 -11.09 -5.06
N GLY A 28 14.92 -11.31 -4.16
CA GLY A 28 14.53 -10.32 -3.16
C GLY A 28 13.64 -9.21 -3.72
N HIS A 29 13.00 -9.42 -4.88
CA HIS A 29 12.06 -8.48 -5.47
C HIS A 29 10.63 -8.72 -4.96
N TRP A 30 9.88 -7.65 -4.72
CA TRP A 30 8.51 -7.77 -4.25
C TRP A 30 7.59 -8.42 -5.30
N ILE A 31 6.82 -9.41 -4.87
CA ILE A 31 5.81 -10.09 -5.68
C ILE A 31 4.50 -10.23 -4.90
N VAL A 32 3.40 -10.20 -5.62
CA VAL A 32 2.08 -10.56 -5.12
C VAL A 32 1.71 -11.90 -5.72
N LEU A 33 1.31 -12.84 -4.87
CA LEU A 33 0.90 -14.18 -5.25
C LEU A 33 -0.59 -14.36 -5.02
N SER A 34 -1.28 -14.88 -6.03
CA SER A 34 -2.65 -15.38 -5.91
C SER A 34 -2.61 -16.83 -5.43
N THR A 35 -3.19 -17.09 -4.25
CA THR A 35 -3.30 -18.45 -3.70
C THR A 35 -4.37 -19.28 -4.40
N LYS A 36 -5.21 -18.65 -5.24
CA LYS A 36 -6.28 -19.30 -5.98
C LYS A 36 -5.78 -20.05 -7.21
N ASP A 37 -4.91 -19.41 -7.98
CA ASP A 37 -4.46 -19.89 -9.29
C ASP A 37 -2.93 -19.93 -9.45
N GLY A 38 -2.17 -19.59 -8.41
CA GLY A 38 -0.72 -19.64 -8.38
C GLY A 38 -0.03 -18.57 -9.25
N ARG A 39 -0.81 -17.64 -9.83
CA ARG A 39 -0.24 -16.52 -10.59
C ARG A 39 0.46 -15.56 -9.65
N HIS A 40 1.50 -14.92 -10.15
CA HIS A 40 2.17 -13.82 -9.46
C HIS A 40 2.43 -12.65 -10.40
N TRP A 41 2.61 -11.48 -9.81
CA TRP A 41 2.96 -10.25 -10.49
C TRP A 41 3.75 -9.35 -9.53
N THR A 42 4.48 -8.40 -10.08
CA THR A 42 5.14 -7.35 -9.30
C THR A 42 4.09 -6.31 -8.85
N PRO A 43 4.32 -5.62 -7.72
CA PRO A 43 3.50 -4.47 -7.31
C PRO A 43 3.31 -3.43 -8.42
N ALA A 44 4.33 -3.20 -9.26
CA ALA A 44 4.24 -2.24 -10.36
C ALA A 44 3.27 -2.69 -11.46
N GLU A 45 3.21 -3.99 -11.78
CA GLU A 45 2.30 -4.53 -12.78
C GLU A 45 0.84 -4.48 -12.34
N ASN A 46 0.57 -4.62 -11.04
CA ASN A 46 -0.80 -4.62 -10.51
C ASN A 46 -0.86 -4.10 -9.07
N ILE A 47 -0.68 -2.79 -8.92
CA ILE A 47 -0.71 -2.10 -7.62
C ILE A 47 -2.10 -2.19 -6.94
N GLN A 48 -3.18 -2.35 -7.73
CA GLN A 48 -4.54 -2.50 -7.21
C GLN A 48 -4.67 -3.71 -6.29
N SER A 49 -3.92 -4.77 -6.55
CA SER A 49 -3.89 -5.96 -5.70
C SER A 49 -3.40 -5.70 -4.28
N LEU A 50 -2.64 -4.62 -4.06
CA LEU A 50 -2.12 -4.23 -2.75
C LEU A 50 -3.09 -3.35 -1.95
N LEU A 51 -4.14 -2.80 -2.57
CA LEU A 51 -5.11 -1.93 -1.90
C LEU A 51 -5.64 -2.49 -0.56
N PRO A 52 -5.97 -3.80 -0.45
CA PRO A 52 -6.46 -4.35 0.81
C PRO A 52 -5.44 -4.33 1.96
N LEU A 53 -4.15 -4.07 1.70
CA LEU A 53 -3.19 -3.84 2.78
C LEU A 53 -3.53 -2.59 3.59
N LEU A 54 -4.12 -1.57 2.95
CA LEU A 54 -4.52 -0.32 3.61
C LEU A 54 -5.61 -0.51 4.69
N GLU A 55 -6.28 -1.66 4.69
CA GLU A 55 -7.24 -2.04 5.72
C GLU A 55 -6.57 -2.42 7.05
N GLN A 56 -5.27 -2.70 7.02
CA GLN A 56 -4.45 -2.97 8.20
C GLN A 56 -3.78 -1.68 8.69
N ARG A 57 -3.29 -1.67 9.94
CA ARG A 57 -2.46 -0.57 10.43
C ARG A 57 -1.15 -0.51 9.67
N TYR A 58 -0.68 0.70 9.34
CA TYR A 58 0.55 0.85 8.57
C TYR A 58 1.75 0.22 9.28
N GLU A 59 1.85 0.28 10.63
CA GLU A 59 2.99 -0.32 11.33
C GLU A 59 3.02 -1.84 11.14
N ALA A 60 1.86 -2.51 11.14
CA ALA A 60 1.79 -3.94 10.92
C ALA A 60 2.24 -4.35 9.51
N VAL A 61 2.10 -3.47 8.52
CA VAL A 61 2.53 -3.70 7.15
C VAL A 61 4.01 -3.34 6.96
N THR A 62 4.46 -2.21 7.49
CA THR A 62 5.81 -1.67 7.24
C THR A 62 6.90 -2.28 8.11
N THR A 63 6.55 -2.87 9.26
CA THR A 63 7.51 -3.52 10.17
C THR A 63 7.84 -4.96 9.79
N LEU A 64 7.17 -5.51 8.78
CA LEU A 64 7.47 -6.84 8.27
C LEU A 64 8.89 -6.87 7.70
N ARG A 65 9.60 -7.98 7.95
CA ARG A 65 11.03 -8.18 7.63
C ARG A 65 11.35 -7.84 6.18
N THR A 66 11.85 -6.62 5.98
CA THR A 66 12.41 -6.07 4.73
C THR A 66 13.92 -6.32 4.62
N ASP A 67 14.52 -6.99 5.62
CA ASP A 67 15.95 -7.28 5.67
C ASP A 67 16.44 -8.18 4.53
N GLN A 68 15.52 -8.88 3.87
CA GLN A 68 15.78 -9.73 2.71
C GLN A 68 15.39 -9.10 1.37
N ALA A 69 14.78 -7.91 1.38
CA ALA A 69 14.35 -7.25 0.16
C ALA A 69 15.53 -6.53 -0.51
N SER A 70 15.72 -6.77 -1.80
CA SER A 70 16.68 -6.05 -2.64
C SER A 70 16.13 -4.69 -3.09
N ASP A 71 14.81 -4.61 -3.25
CA ASP A 71 14.10 -3.42 -3.73
C ASP A 71 13.41 -2.65 -2.60
N PRO A 72 13.20 -1.32 -2.75
CA PRO A 72 12.41 -0.55 -1.82
C PRO A 72 10.99 -1.14 -1.70
N PRO A 73 10.38 -1.11 -0.50
CA PRO A 73 9.02 -1.60 -0.32
C PRO A 73 8.00 -0.80 -1.14
N PRO A 74 6.92 -1.42 -1.63
CA PRO A 74 5.94 -0.79 -2.52
C PRO A 74 4.93 0.12 -1.79
N TRP A 75 5.21 0.51 -0.55
CA TRP A 75 4.28 1.22 0.33
C TRP A 75 3.95 2.61 -0.18
N ASP A 76 4.95 3.36 -0.62
CA ASP A 76 4.73 4.72 -1.12
C ASP A 76 3.91 4.71 -2.41
N ASP A 77 4.18 3.75 -3.30
CA ASP A 77 3.42 3.61 -4.54
C ASP A 77 1.98 3.16 -4.28
N LEU A 78 1.76 2.28 -3.29
CA LEU A 78 0.43 1.91 -2.82
C LEU A 78 -0.34 3.12 -2.29
N VAL A 79 0.25 3.90 -1.38
CA VAL A 79 -0.39 5.09 -0.80
C VAL A 79 -0.68 6.12 -1.87
N ARG A 80 0.29 6.41 -2.75
CA ARG A 80 0.12 7.34 -3.87
C ARG A 80 -0.99 6.90 -4.82
N TYR A 81 -1.03 5.61 -5.15
CA TYR A 81 -2.07 5.03 -6.00
C TYR A 81 -3.45 5.18 -5.36
N ALA A 82 -3.59 4.81 -4.08
CA ALA A 82 -4.86 4.88 -3.36
C ALA A 82 -5.40 6.30 -3.23
N LEU A 83 -4.55 7.28 -2.94
CA LEU A 83 -4.93 8.70 -2.91
C LEU A 83 -5.36 9.21 -4.29
N SER A 84 -4.76 8.70 -5.36
CA SER A 84 -5.01 9.17 -6.73
C SER A 84 -6.16 8.44 -7.43
N CYS A 85 -6.53 7.25 -6.97
CA CYS A 85 -7.60 6.44 -7.58
C CYS A 85 -8.98 7.00 -7.25
N TRP A 86 -9.97 6.80 -8.13
CA TRP A 86 -11.32 7.39 -8.04
C TRP A 86 -12.20 6.86 -6.88
N SER A 87 -11.63 6.06 -5.98
CA SER A 87 -12.34 5.49 -4.83
C SER A 87 -12.08 6.30 -3.57
N ASP A 88 -13.13 6.89 -3.02
CA ASP A 88 -13.07 7.58 -1.74
C ASP A 88 -12.82 6.62 -0.57
N TYR A 89 -13.17 5.34 -0.71
CA TYR A 89 -12.84 4.31 0.27
C TYR A 89 -11.33 4.12 0.39
N TRP A 90 -10.64 3.90 -0.73
CA TRP A 90 -9.20 3.67 -0.73
C TRP A 90 -8.41 4.95 -0.38
N ALA A 91 -8.85 6.10 -0.92
CA ALA A 91 -8.27 7.38 -0.52
C ALA A 91 -8.45 7.64 0.98
N GLY A 92 -9.61 7.29 1.55
CA GLY A 92 -9.89 7.42 2.97
C GLY A 92 -9.01 6.55 3.86
N LEU A 93 -8.70 5.31 3.45
CA LEU A 93 -7.77 4.44 4.16
C LEU A 93 -6.33 4.93 4.07
N ALA A 94 -5.89 5.37 2.88
CA ALA A 94 -4.55 5.95 2.69
C ALA A 94 -4.35 7.22 3.52
N LEU A 95 -5.34 8.13 3.55
CA LEU A 95 -5.34 9.28 4.46
C LEU A 95 -5.27 8.83 5.93
N GLY A 96 -5.92 7.72 6.28
CA GLY A 96 -5.87 7.17 7.64
C GLY A 96 -4.46 6.74 8.03
N TRP A 97 -3.72 6.11 7.13
CA TRP A 97 -2.30 5.80 7.37
C TRP A 97 -1.47 7.06 7.60
N LEU A 98 -1.66 8.09 6.78
CA LEU A 98 -0.92 9.36 6.93
C LEU A 98 -1.24 10.06 8.24
N GLU A 99 -2.52 10.08 8.64
CA GLU A 99 -2.99 10.64 9.91
C GLU A 99 -2.47 9.86 11.12
N ASP A 100 -2.31 8.54 10.99
CA ASP A 100 -1.78 7.65 12.03
C ASP A 100 -0.24 7.71 12.18
N GLY A 101 0.47 8.41 11.29
CA GLY A 101 1.91 8.64 11.40
C GLY A 101 2.77 8.03 10.28
N TYR A 102 2.17 7.45 9.23
CA TYR A 102 2.92 7.09 8.03
C TYR A 102 3.53 8.37 7.40
N PRO A 103 4.79 8.35 6.91
CA PRO A 103 5.45 9.54 6.38
C PRO A 103 4.65 10.25 5.29
N ALA A 104 4.12 11.44 5.59
CA ALA A 104 3.22 12.15 4.68
C ALA A 104 3.93 13.11 3.69
N ALA A 105 5.20 13.46 3.95
CA ALA A 105 5.97 14.40 3.12
C ALA A 105 6.05 14.02 1.62
N PRO A 106 6.26 12.74 1.24
CA PRO A 106 6.31 12.34 -0.17
C PRO A 106 5.00 12.51 -0.95
N PHE A 107 3.87 12.69 -0.25
CA PHE A 107 2.53 12.79 -0.86
C PHE A 107 1.98 14.21 -0.85
N ARG A 108 2.81 15.20 -0.47
CA ARG A 108 2.41 16.59 -0.32
C ARG A 108 1.60 17.12 -1.52
N ASP A 109 2.09 16.91 -2.73
CA ASP A 109 1.38 17.37 -3.95
C ASP A 109 0.08 16.60 -4.20
N THR A 110 0.05 15.29 -3.91
CA THR A 110 -1.17 14.47 -4.05
C THR A 110 -2.25 14.92 -3.07
N VAL A 111 -1.89 15.17 -1.81
CA VAL A 111 -2.79 15.67 -0.77
C VAL A 111 -3.31 17.07 -1.14
N ARG A 112 -2.46 17.95 -1.70
CA ARG A 112 -2.88 19.25 -2.22
C ARG A 112 -3.94 19.13 -3.31
N SER A 113 -3.73 18.24 -4.28
CA SER A 113 -4.73 18.01 -5.33
C SER A 113 -6.03 17.45 -4.78
N LEU A 114 -5.95 16.56 -3.79
CA LEU A 114 -7.11 15.87 -3.23
C LEU A 114 -8.04 16.80 -2.44
N LYS A 115 -7.50 17.80 -1.73
CA LYS A 115 -8.34 18.81 -1.04
C LYS A 115 -9.10 19.72 -2.00
N ASP A 116 -8.57 19.91 -3.21
CA ASP A 116 -9.13 20.82 -4.23
C ASP A 116 -10.00 20.08 -5.27
N ALA A 117 -10.10 18.75 -5.18
CA ALA A 117 -10.78 17.89 -6.15
C ALA A 117 -12.32 17.87 -5.96
N PRO A 118 -13.11 18.61 -6.77
CA PRO A 118 -14.55 18.75 -6.55
C PRO A 118 -15.34 17.43 -6.69
N GLU A 119 -14.79 16.44 -7.39
CA GLU A 119 -15.36 15.11 -7.56
C GLU A 119 -15.29 14.24 -6.29
N ARG A 120 -14.50 14.65 -5.29
CA ARG A 120 -14.35 13.94 -4.02
C ARG A 120 -15.41 14.34 -3.02
N THR A 121 -15.77 13.41 -2.14
CA THR A 121 -16.63 13.72 -1.00
C THR A 121 -15.99 14.78 -0.10
N GLU A 122 -16.85 15.55 0.57
CA GLU A 122 -16.43 16.58 1.52
C GLU A 122 -15.49 16.02 2.60
N ILE A 123 -15.75 14.80 3.09
CA ILE A 123 -14.94 14.16 4.13
C ILE A 123 -13.50 13.98 3.65
N ILE A 124 -13.29 13.48 2.43
CA ILE A 124 -11.94 13.29 1.86
C ILE A 124 -11.23 14.63 1.66
N ARG A 125 -11.94 15.64 1.14
CA ARG A 125 -11.38 16.97 0.93
C ARG A 125 -10.95 17.63 2.24
N GLN A 126 -11.77 17.56 3.29
CA GLN A 126 -11.47 18.15 4.60
C GLN A 126 -10.32 17.45 5.31
N ARG A 127 -10.25 16.12 5.26
CA ARG A 127 -9.11 15.35 5.80
C ARG A 127 -7.81 15.72 5.08
N SER A 128 -7.86 15.78 3.75
CA SER A 128 -6.72 16.20 2.92
C SER A 128 -6.29 17.64 3.23
N LEU A 129 -7.23 18.56 3.43
CA LEU A 129 -6.95 19.95 3.79
C LEU A 129 -6.22 20.04 5.13
N ARG A 130 -6.68 19.31 6.16
CA ARG A 130 -6.05 19.28 7.48
C ARG A 130 -4.61 18.78 7.38
N LEU A 131 -4.40 17.66 6.71
CA LEU A 131 -3.08 17.07 6.52
C LEU A 131 -2.16 18.00 5.70
N TRP A 132 -2.67 18.64 4.65
CA TRP A 132 -1.93 19.66 3.90
C TRP A 132 -1.48 20.80 4.79
N CYS A 133 -2.36 21.36 5.62
CA CYS A 133 -2.00 22.44 6.53
C CYS A 133 -0.87 22.02 7.48
N GLU A 134 -0.90 20.80 8.01
CA GLU A 134 0.17 20.26 8.86
C GLU A 134 1.51 20.14 8.11
N LEU A 135 1.49 19.63 6.88
CA LEU A 135 2.67 19.52 6.01
C LEU A 135 3.27 20.86 5.58
N THR A 136 2.53 21.95 5.73
CA THR A 136 2.97 23.31 5.39
C THR A 136 3.38 24.16 6.58
N LYS A 137 3.32 23.62 7.80
CA LYS A 137 3.83 24.33 8.97
C LYS A 137 5.36 24.50 8.85
N PRO A 138 5.89 25.68 9.18
CA PRO A 138 7.32 25.99 9.08
C PRO A 138 8.17 25.21 10.09
#